data_AF-A0A0N8HAG4-F1
#
_entry.id   AF-A0A0N8HAG4-F1
#
_cell.length_a   1.000
_cell.length_b   1.000
_cell.length_c   1.000
_cell.angle_alpha   90.00
_cell.angle_beta   90.00
_cell.angle_gamma   90.00
#
_symmetry.space_group_name_H-M   'P 1'
#
loop_
_entity.id
_entity.type
_entity.pdbx_description
1 polymer ?
#
loop_
_entity_poly.entity_id
_entity_poly.type
_entity_poly.pdbx_seq_one_letter_code
_entity_poly.pdbx_strand_id
1 'polypeptide(L)'
;MEEKKDLILRDWLAIERTKLANERTFLAYFRTAFVFLATGMTFLKLDYFEDFRWLGVIFLALFPVMLILGIIRLFKVKRNIDRYYQ
;
A
#
# COMPACT_ATOMS: atom_id res chain seq x y z
N MET A 1 10.32 -32.95 16.63
CA MET A 1 10.40 -33.38 15.22
C MET A 1 9.34 -32.60 14.49
N GLU A 2 9.77 -31.59 13.76
CA GLU A 2 8.92 -30.61 13.09
C GLU A 2 8.52 -31.24 11.75
N GLU A 3 7.27 -31.70 11.64
CA GLU A 3 6.75 -32.24 10.40
C GLU A 3 6.75 -31.12 9.36
N LYS A 4 7.74 -31.14 8.46
CA LYS A 4 7.63 -30.53 7.13
C LYS A 4 6.42 -31.18 6.45
N LYS A 5 5.23 -30.62 6.65
CA LYS A 5 4.10 -30.88 5.77
C LYS A 5 4.52 -30.39 4.40
N ASP A 6 4.86 -31.32 3.51
CA ASP A 6 5.02 -31.03 2.10
C ASP A 6 3.73 -30.34 1.65
N LEU A 7 3.84 -29.02 1.45
CA LEU A 7 2.80 -28.23 0.82
C LEU A 7 2.47 -28.89 -0.50
N ILE A 8 1.28 -29.47 -0.61
CA ILE A 8 0.76 -29.93 -1.90
C ILE A 8 0.79 -28.70 -2.83
N LEU A 9 1.12 -28.88 -4.12
CA LEU A 9 1.23 -27.79 -5.10
C LEU A 9 0.04 -26.79 -5.04
N ARG A 10 -1.15 -27.28 -4.68
CA ARG A 10 -2.37 -26.50 -4.45
C ARG A 10 -2.26 -25.48 -3.31
N ASP A 11 -1.61 -25.85 -2.21
CA ASP A 11 -1.46 -25.00 -1.03
C ASP A 11 -0.41 -23.91 -1.29
N TRP A 12 0.67 -24.25 -2.01
CA TRP A 12 1.61 -23.26 -2.52
C TRP A 12 0.94 -22.26 -3.47
N LEU A 13 0.14 -22.74 -4.42
CA LEU A 13 -0.62 -21.89 -5.35
C LEU A 13 -1.66 -21.01 -4.60
N ALA A 14 -2.20 -21.48 -3.47
CA ALA A 14 -3.10 -20.68 -2.64
C ALA A 14 -2.35 -19.52 -1.96
N ILE A 15 -1.13 -19.75 -1.45
CA ILE A 15 -0.28 -18.71 -0.85
C ILE A 15 0.10 -17.65 -1.89
N GLU A 16 0.51 -18.06 -3.09
CA GLU A 16 0.86 -17.18 -4.21
C GLU A 16 -0.32 -16.22 -4.54
N ARG A 17 -1.55 -16.75 -4.61
CA ARG A 17 -2.75 -15.95 -4.87
C ARG A 17 -3.02 -14.91 -3.78
N THR A 18 -2.85 -15.28 -2.51
CA THR A 18 -2.98 -14.32 -1.39
C THR A 18 -1.90 -13.25 -1.41
N LYS A 19 -0.66 -13.61 -1.76
CA LYS A 19 0.45 -12.65 -1.89
C LYS A 19 0.18 -11.66 -3.02
N LEU A 20 -0.20 -12.15 -4.19
CA LEU A 20 -0.52 -11.32 -5.35
C LEU A 20 -1.72 -10.39 -5.07
N ALA A 21 -2.72 -10.86 -4.32
CA ALA A 21 -3.84 -10.03 -3.87
C ALA A 21 -3.38 -8.91 -2.91
N ASN A 22 -2.44 -9.20 -2.01
CA ASN A 22 -1.86 -8.20 -1.11
C ASN A 22 -1.01 -7.16 -1.85
N GLU A 23 -0.19 -7.59 -2.81
CA GLU A 23 0.59 -6.69 -3.67
C GLU A 23 -0.31 -5.78 -4.49
N ARG A 24 -1.39 -6.30 -5.09
CA ARG A 24 -2.41 -5.50 -5.77
C ARG A 24 -3.04 -4.46 -4.84
N THR A 25 -3.33 -4.84 -3.60
CA THR A 25 -3.90 -3.91 -2.61
C THR A 25 -2.90 -2.80 -2.28
N PHE A 26 -1.62 -3.15 -2.11
CA PHE A 26 -0.54 -2.19 -1.91
C PHE A 26 -0.38 -1.23 -3.10
N LEU A 27 -0.39 -1.74 -4.33
CA LEU A 27 -0.31 -0.91 -5.53
C LEU A 27 -1.52 0.03 -5.69
N ALA A 28 -2.71 -0.37 -5.20
CA ALA A 28 -3.87 0.52 -5.13
C ALA A 28 -3.65 1.68 -4.14
N TYR A 29 -3.11 1.41 -2.95
CA TYR A 29 -2.72 2.47 -2.00
C TYR A 29 -1.68 3.41 -2.60
N PHE A 30 -0.65 2.86 -3.26
CA PHE A 30 0.38 3.64 -3.93
C PHE A 30 -0.22 4.55 -5.01
N ARG A 31 -1.11 4.02 -5.86
CA ARG A 31 -1.83 4.83 -6.86
C ARG A 31 -2.58 5.99 -6.21
N THR A 32 -3.38 5.72 -5.17
CA THR A 32 -4.14 6.79 -4.50
C THR A 32 -3.24 7.86 -3.89
N ALA A 33 -2.11 7.46 -3.30
CA ALA A 33 -1.13 8.40 -2.77
C ALA A 33 -0.58 9.31 -3.88
N PHE A 34 -0.20 8.76 -5.04
CA PHE A 34 0.31 9.55 -6.17
C PHE A 34 -0.73 10.50 -6.77
N VAL A 35 -2.01 10.12 -6.75
CA VAL A 35 -3.09 11.05 -7.13
C VAL A 35 -3.12 12.24 -6.17
N PHE A 36 -3.09 12.01 -4.85
CA PHE A 36 -3.05 13.11 -3.88
C PHE A 36 -1.80 13.98 -4.01
N LEU A 37 -0.64 13.37 -4.28
CA LEU A 37 0.60 14.11 -4.53
C LEU A 37 0.47 15.01 -5.77
N ALA A 38 0.00 14.46 -6.89
CA ALA A 38 -0.18 15.20 -8.13
C ALA A 38 -1.19 16.34 -7.95
N THR A 39 -2.36 16.06 -7.37
CA THR A 39 -3.39 17.05 -7.08
C THR A 39 -2.88 18.14 -6.13
N GLY A 40 -2.18 17.77 -5.05
CA GLY A 40 -1.58 18.72 -4.13
C GLY A 40 -0.55 19.63 -4.82
N MET A 41 0.31 19.08 -5.66
CA MET A 41 1.27 19.86 -6.46
C MET A 41 0.57 20.79 -7.46
N THR A 42 -0.52 20.35 -8.10
CA THR A 42 -1.33 21.17 -9.00
C THR A 42 -1.89 22.39 -8.26
N PHE A 43 -2.50 22.19 -7.08
CA PHE A 43 -3.03 23.30 -6.27
C PHE A 43 -1.95 24.28 -5.78
N LEU A 44 -0.75 23.79 -5.47
CA LEU A 44 0.34 24.66 -5.01
C LEU A 44 1.02 25.46 -6.13
N LYS A 45 1.03 24.94 -7.35
CA LYS A 45 1.77 25.52 -8.48
C LYS A 45 0.95 26.47 -9.36
N LEU A 46 -0.38 26.34 -9.34
CA LEU A 46 -1.27 27.19 -10.14
C LEU A 46 -1.64 28.44 -9.34
N ASP A 47 -1.21 29.61 -9.85
CA ASP A 47 -1.49 30.92 -9.24
C ASP A 47 -2.99 31.24 -9.16
N TYR A 48 -3.82 30.57 -9.97
CA TYR A 48 -5.28 30.72 -9.92
C TYR A 48 -5.93 30.17 -8.64
N PHE A 49 -5.17 29.42 -7.83
CA PHE A 49 -5.65 28.75 -6.62
C PHE A 49 -5.00 29.30 -5.34
N GLU A 50 -4.59 30.57 -5.30
CA GLU A 50 -3.96 31.15 -4.09
C GLU A 50 -4.80 30.95 -2.82
N ASP A 51 -6.12 31.15 -2.91
CA ASP A 51 -7.06 30.94 -1.79
C ASP A 51 -7.16 29.47 -1.36
N PHE A 52 -6.82 28.52 -2.24
CA PHE A 52 -6.87 27.08 -2.00
C PHE A 52 -5.49 26.46 -1.73
N ARG A 53 -4.46 27.28 -1.55
CA ARG A 53 -3.10 26.80 -1.28
C ARG A 53 -3.05 25.90 -0.03
N TRP A 54 -3.93 26.14 0.96
CA TRP A 54 -4.09 25.28 2.14
C TRP A 54 -4.57 23.86 1.80
N LEU A 55 -5.47 23.69 0.80
CA LEU A 55 -5.88 22.36 0.32
C LEU A 55 -4.70 21.62 -0.31
N GLY A 56 -3.87 22.34 -1.06
CA GLY A 56 -2.63 21.78 -1.62
C GLY A 56 -1.72 21.20 -0.55
N VAL A 57 -1.54 21.91 0.57
CA VAL A 57 -0.77 21.44 1.73
C VAL A 57 -1.43 20.22 2.40
N ILE A 58 -2.76 20.20 2.54
CA ILE A 58 -3.48 19.05 3.10
C ILE A 58 -3.28 17.80 2.24
N PHE A 59 -3.43 17.92 0.91
CA PHE A 59 -3.22 16.79 0.01
C PHE A 59 -1.76 16.30 0.02
N LEU A 60 -0.81 17.23 0.09
CA LEU A 60 0.61 16.90 0.24
C LEU A 60 0.89 16.17 1.56
N ALA A 61 0.21 16.55 2.65
CA ALA A 61 0.31 15.86 3.94
C ALA A 61 -0.39 14.49 3.94
N LEU A 62 -1.47 14.32 3.16
CA LEU A 62 -2.18 13.05 3.03
C LEU A 62 -1.37 11.99 2.26
N PHE A 63 -0.52 12.42 1.33
CA PHE A 63 0.36 11.55 0.54
C PHE A 63 1.23 10.61 1.40
N PRO A 64 2.08 11.10 2.33
CA PRO A 64 2.90 10.23 3.17
C PRO A 64 2.03 9.38 4.11
N VAL A 65 0.89 9.89 4.58
CA VAL A 65 -0.05 9.10 5.42
C VAL A 65 -0.56 7.88 4.66
N MET A 66 -1.02 8.06 3.42
CA MET A 66 -1.49 6.96 2.56
C MET A 66 -0.38 5.95 2.26
N LEU A 67 0.84 6.41 2.01
CA LEU A 67 2.00 5.53 1.82
C LEU A 67 2.32 4.72 3.07
N ILE A 68 2.36 5.36 4.25
CA ILE A 68 2.64 4.69 5.52
C ILE A 68 1.57 3.61 5.79
N LEU A 69 0.29 3.92 5.60
CA LEU A 69 -0.79 2.94 5.74
C LEU A 69 -0.63 1.75 4.78
N GLY A 70 -0.30 2.01 3.52
CA GLY A 70 -0.04 0.97 2.52
C GLY A 70 1.14 0.07 2.91
N ILE A 71 2.25 0.66 3.37
CA ILE A 71 3.45 -0.05 3.82
C ILE A 71 3.14 -0.89 5.07
N ILE A 72 2.52 -0.31 6.10
CA ILE A 72 2.15 -1.04 7.33
C ILE A 72 1.28 -2.25 6.98
N ARG A 73 0.32 -2.09 6.07
CA ARG A 73 -0.55 -3.19 5.62
C ARG A 73 0.24 -4.30 4.90
N LEU A 74 1.14 -3.92 4.00
CA LEU A 74 2.01 -4.87 3.29
C LEU A 74 2.83 -5.71 4.27
N PHE A 75 3.49 -5.06 5.24
CA PHE A 75 4.30 -5.73 6.26
C PHE A 75 3.45 -6.59 7.21
N LYS A 76 2.26 -6.15 7.61
CA LYS A 76 1.37 -6.91 8.51
C LYS A 76 0.90 -8.21 7.87
N VAL A 77 0.60 -8.19 6.57
CA VAL A 77 0.20 -9.41 5.84
C VAL A 77 1.40 -10.32 5.61
N LYS A 78 2.55 -9.76 5.21
CA LYS A 78 3.79 -10.54 5.03
C LYS A 78 4.19 -11.26 6.32
N ARG A 79 4.10 -10.58 7.47
CA ARG A 79 4.47 -11.13 8.79
C ARG A 79 3.51 -12.19 9.34
N ASN A 80 2.25 -12.23 8.86
CA ASN A 80 1.32 -13.30 9.26
C ASN A 80 1.59 -14.61 8.50
N ILE A 81 2.13 -14.54 7.28
CA ILE A 81 2.47 -15.74 6.49
C ILE A 81 3.73 -16.40 7.05
N ASP A 82 4.76 -15.63 7.39
CA ASP A 82 6.01 -16.17 7.97
C ASP A 82 5.81 -16.87 9.33
N ARG A 83 4.81 -16.46 10.12
CA ARG A 83 4.58 -17.05 11.45
C ARG A 83 3.80 -18.37 11.44
N TYR A 84 3.17 -18.72 10.32
CA TYR A 84 2.39 -19.95 10.18
C TYR A 84 3.11 -21.03 9.37
N TYR A 85 4.23 -20.70 8.72
CA TYR A 85 5.00 -21.59 7.85
C TYR A 85 6.48 -21.79 8.26
N GLN A 86 6.90 -21.27 9.40
CA GLN A 86 8.03 -21.83 10.15
C GLN A 86 7.50 -22.92 11.07
#